data_AF-A0A6V7KPT7-F1
#
_entry.id   AF-A0A6V7KPT7-F1
#
_cell.length_a   1.000
_cell.length_b   1.000
_cell.length_c   1.000
_cell.angle_alpha   90.00
_cell.angle_beta   90.00
_cell.angle_gamma   90.00
#
_symmetry.space_group_name_H-M   'P 1'
#
loop_
_entity.id
_entity.type
_entity.pdbx_description
1 polymer ?
#
loop_
_entity_poly.entity_id
_entity_poly.type
_entity_poly.pdbx_seq_one_letter_code
_entity_poly.pdbx_strand_id
1 'polypeptide(L)'
;GPFITALGQIWCPEHFVCVNPQCRRHLQDIGFVEEKGQLYCEYCFERFIAPPCNKCNQKIKGDCLNAIGKHYHPECFNCAYCGKLFGNSPFFLEEGLPYCEA
;
A
#
# COMPACT_ATOMS: atom_id res chain seq x y z
N GLY A 1 5.44 -1.62 -34.10
CA GLY A 1 4.93 -0.43 -33.41
C GLY A 1 5.55 -0.35 -32.02
N PRO A 2 5.53 0.82 -31.36
CA PRO A 2 6.01 0.94 -29.98
C PRO A 2 5.15 0.07 -29.04
N PHE A 3 5.78 -0.55 -28.06
CA PHE A 3 5.14 -1.40 -27.06
C PHE A 3 5.73 -1.10 -25.67
N ILE A 4 4.95 -1.36 -24.62
CA ILE A 4 5.37 -1.17 -23.23
C ILE A 4 5.50 -2.54 -22.57
N THR A 5 6.63 -2.80 -21.93
CA THR A 5 6.85 -4.00 -21.12
C THR A 5 6.73 -3.66 -19.65
N ALA A 6 5.71 -4.18 -18.97
CA ALA A 6 5.46 -3.96 -17.55
C ALA A 6 4.82 -5.21 -16.93
N LEU A 7 5.25 -5.58 -15.71
CA LEU A 7 4.74 -6.74 -14.97
C LEU A 7 4.81 -8.06 -15.75
N GLY A 8 5.87 -8.25 -16.55
CA GLY A 8 6.02 -9.42 -17.41
C GLY A 8 5.04 -9.48 -18.59
N GLN A 9 4.26 -8.43 -18.84
CA GLN A 9 3.27 -8.34 -19.91
C GLN A 9 3.63 -7.26 -20.92
N ILE A 10 3.09 -7.40 -22.13
CA ILE A 10 3.24 -6.44 -23.22
C ILE A 10 1.93 -5.66 -23.37
N TRP A 11 2.04 -4.34 -23.34
CA TRP A 11 0.90 -3.43 -23.40
C TRP A 11 0.98 -2.56 -24.66
N CYS A 12 -0.17 -2.30 -25.26
CA CYS A 12 -0.30 -1.21 -26.21
C CYS A 12 -0.14 0.12 -25.45
N PRO A 13 0.66 1.09 -25.93
CA PRO A 13 0.86 2.37 -25.25
C PRO A 13 -0.45 3.10 -24.93
N GLU A 14 -1.42 3.05 -25.84
CA GLU A 14 -2.74 3.68 -25.67
C GLU A 14 -3.63 2.99 -24.61
N HIS A 15 -3.31 1.74 -24.25
CA HIS A 15 -4.05 0.96 -23.26
C HIS A 15 -3.30 0.85 -21.93
N PHE A 16 -2.09 1.38 -21.83
CA PHE A 16 -1.32 1.43 -20.58
C PHE A 16 -1.72 2.66 -19.76
N VAL A 17 -2.97 2.64 -19.29
CA VAL A 17 -3.62 3.77 -18.64
C VAL A 17 -4.23 3.36 -17.30
N CYS A 18 -4.42 4.34 -16.40
CA CYS A 18 -5.13 4.12 -15.15
C CYS A 18 -6.54 3.56 -15.41
N VAL A 19 -6.88 2.46 -14.75
CA VAL A 19 -8.16 1.76 -14.93
C VAL A 19 -9.35 2.61 -14.48
N ASN A 20 -9.14 3.59 -13.58
CA ASN A 20 -10.19 4.51 -13.17
C ASN A 20 -10.71 5.29 -14.40
N PRO A 21 -11.99 5.12 -14.78
CA PRO A 21 -12.55 5.74 -15.98
C PRO A 21 -12.58 7.27 -15.91
N GLN A 22 -12.58 7.86 -14.72
CA GLN A 22 -12.50 9.30 -14.52
C GLN A 22 -11.07 9.85 -14.60
N CYS A 23 -10.05 8.97 -14.60
CA CYS A 23 -8.65 9.36 -14.63
C CYS A 23 -8.01 9.08 -15.99
N ARG A 24 -7.98 7.81 -16.43
CA ARG A 24 -7.44 7.35 -17.72
C ARG A 24 -6.05 7.90 -18.11
N ARG A 25 -5.25 8.38 -17.15
CA ARG A 25 -3.90 8.91 -17.41
C ARG A 25 -2.97 7.81 -17.89
N HIS A 26 -2.10 8.14 -18.83
CA HIS A 26 -1.03 7.25 -19.29
C HIS A 26 -0.05 7.00 -18.15
N LEU A 27 0.27 5.72 -17.92
CA LEU A 27 1.07 5.28 -16.78
C LEU A 27 2.56 5.20 -17.09
N GLN A 28 2.94 5.33 -18.37
CA GLN A 28 4.32 5.20 -18.84
C GLN A 28 5.28 6.18 -18.16
N ASP A 29 4.83 7.42 -17.92
CA ASP A 29 5.70 8.51 -17.46
C ASP A 29 5.54 8.87 -15.98
N ILE A 30 4.49 8.38 -15.31
CA ILE A 30 4.07 8.86 -13.97
C ILE A 30 4.11 7.80 -12.87
N GLY A 31 4.52 6.57 -13.17
CA GLY A 31 4.47 5.45 -12.23
C GLY A 31 3.05 4.91 -12.02
N PHE A 32 2.96 3.66 -11.56
CA PHE A 32 1.70 2.96 -11.37
C PHE A 32 1.80 1.90 -10.28
N VAL A 33 0.63 1.53 -9.76
CA VAL A 33 0.44 0.42 -8.82
C VAL A 33 -0.44 -0.62 -9.49
N GLU A 34 -0.07 -1.88 -9.32
CA GLU A 34 -0.93 -3.01 -9.69
C GLU A 34 -1.66 -3.52 -8.45
N GLU A 35 -2.98 -3.64 -8.58
CA GLU A 35 -3.85 -4.21 -7.56
C GLU A 35 -4.83 -5.16 -8.25
N LYS A 36 -4.76 -6.45 -7.90
CA LYS A 36 -5.63 -7.53 -8.44
C LYS A 36 -5.68 -7.57 -9.97
N GLY A 37 -4.54 -7.36 -10.61
CA GLY A 37 -4.38 -7.36 -12.07
C GLY A 37 -4.83 -6.06 -12.74
N GLN A 38 -5.20 -5.03 -11.99
CA GLN A 38 -5.61 -3.73 -12.52
C GLN A 38 -4.56 -2.66 -12.23
N LEU A 39 -4.30 -1.80 -13.21
CA LEU A 39 -3.31 -0.74 -13.10
C LEU A 39 -3.94 0.58 -12.68
N TYR A 40 -3.42 1.18 -11.62
CA TYR A 40 -3.84 2.47 -11.11
C TYR A 40 -2.67 3.44 -11.11
N CYS A 41 -2.92 4.72 -11.40
CA CYS A 41 -1.94 5.74 -11.05
C CYS A 41 -1.88 5.88 -9.52
N GLU A 42 -0.74 6.32 -8.99
CA GLU A 42 -0.52 6.45 -7.54
C GLU A 42 -1.61 7.28 -6.85
N TYR A 43 -2.06 8.37 -7.47
CA TYR A 43 -3.13 9.21 -6.93
C TYR A 43 -4.48 8.49 -6.81
N CYS A 44 -4.87 7.71 -7.82
CA CYS A 44 -6.13 6.97 -7.77
C CYS A 44 -6.07 5.80 -6.80
N PHE A 45 -4.93 5.11 -6.76
CA PHE A 45 -4.69 4.08 -5.76
C PHE A 45 -4.82 4.66 -4.35
N GLU A 46 -4.10 5.73 -4.03
CA GLU A 46 -4.15 6.38 -2.71
C GLU A 46 -5.56 6.81 -2.31
N ARG A 47 -6.26 7.49 -3.22
CA ARG A 47 -7.55 8.10 -2.92
C ARG A 47 -8.66 7.07 -2.74
N PHE A 48 -8.68 6.03 -3.57
CA PHE A 48 -9.84 5.15 -3.68
C PHE A 48 -9.60 3.73 -3.17
N ILE A 49 -8.34 3.28 -3.13
CA ILE A 49 -8.01 1.87 -2.91
C ILE A 49 -7.16 1.65 -1.66
N ALA A 50 -6.16 2.50 -1.44
CA ALA A 50 -5.20 2.33 -0.36
C ALA A 50 -5.91 2.21 1.01
N PRO A 51 -5.53 1.22 1.83
CA PRO A 51 -6.11 1.04 3.15
C PRO A 51 -5.67 2.18 4.09
N PRO A 52 -6.53 2.62 5.02
CA PRO A 52 -6.13 3.54 6.07
C PRO A 52 -5.33 2.79 7.15
N CYS A 53 -4.26 3.42 7.64
CA CYS A 53 -3.53 2.94 8.79
C CYS A 53 -4.38 3.11 10.07
N ASN A 54 -4.56 2.04 10.84
CA ASN A 54 -5.38 2.06 12.04
C ASN A 54 -4.78 2.92 13.19
N LYS A 55 -3.49 3.30 13.10
CA LYS A 55 -2.86 4.20 14.09
C LYS A 55 -2.99 5.68 13.72
N CYS A 56 -2.54 6.06 12.52
CA CYS A 56 -2.47 7.47 12.12
C CYS A 56 -3.64 7.92 11.24
N ASN A 57 -4.52 7.00 10.83
CA ASN A 57 -5.63 7.22 9.89
C ASN A 57 -5.23 7.73 8.50
N GLN A 58 -3.93 7.80 8.18
CA GLN A 58 -3.45 8.16 6.85
C GLN A 58 -3.44 6.93 5.93
N LYS A 59 -3.56 7.18 4.62
CA LYS A 59 -3.48 6.14 3.59
C LYS A 59 -2.09 5.50 3.57
N ILE A 60 -2.04 4.18 3.50
CA ILE A 60 -0.78 3.43 3.41
C ILE A 60 -0.33 3.43 1.95
N LYS A 61 0.80 4.11 1.69
CA LYS A 61 1.43 4.21 0.37
C LYS A 61 2.68 3.32 0.42
N GLY A 62 2.71 2.24 -0.34
CA GLY A 62 3.80 1.26 -0.32
C GLY A 62 3.56 0.12 0.68
N ASP A 63 4.53 -0.15 1.55
CA ASP A 63 4.48 -1.29 2.47
C ASP A 63 3.30 -1.21 3.44
N CYS A 64 2.44 -2.22 3.37
CA CYS A 64 1.29 -2.37 4.26
C CYS A 64 1.48 -3.56 5.18
N LEU A 65 1.59 -3.27 6.48
CA LEU A 65 1.65 -4.31 7.50
C LEU A 65 0.23 -4.71 7.92
N ASN A 66 -0.08 -5.99 7.75
CA ASN A 66 -1.31 -6.59 8.25
C ASN A 66 -1.05 -7.20 9.62
N ALA A 67 -1.63 -6.62 10.66
CA ALA A 67 -1.49 -7.08 12.04
C ALA A 67 -2.82 -6.98 12.79
N ILE A 68 -3.17 -8.00 13.58
CA ILE A 68 -4.38 -8.01 14.42
C ILE A 68 -5.67 -7.74 13.59
N GLY A 69 -5.73 -8.26 12.36
CA GLY A 69 -6.84 -8.03 11.45
C GLY A 69 -6.99 -6.59 10.95
N LYS A 70 -5.95 -5.76 11.11
CA LYS A 70 -5.93 -4.34 10.69
C LYS A 70 -4.68 -4.01 9.89
N HIS A 71 -4.71 -2.86 9.23
CA HIS A 71 -3.64 -2.36 8.37
C HIS A 71 -2.87 -1.25 9.09
N TYR A 72 -1.54 -1.26 8.99
CA TYR A 72 -0.66 -0.26 9.57
C TYR A 72 0.49 0.06 8.61
N HIS A 73 1.00 1.29 8.69
CA HIS A 73 2.36 1.53 8.22
C HIS A 73 3.33 0.71 9.09
N PRO A 74 4.45 0.18 8.52
CA PRO A 74 5.46 -0.54 9.29
C PRO A 74 5.96 0.26 10.51
N GLU A 75 6.14 1.57 10.34
CA GLU A 75 6.53 2.51 11.42
C GLU A 75 5.43 2.77 12.46
N CYS A 76 4.17 2.61 12.07
CA CYS A 76 3.02 2.82 12.95
C CYS A 76 2.77 1.61 13.85
N PHE A 77 3.15 0.40 13.44
CA PHE A 77 3.00 -0.79 14.27
C PHE A 77 4.17 -0.91 15.26
N ASN A 78 4.05 -0.19 16.37
CA ASN A 78 5.04 -0.13 17.44
C ASN A 78 4.40 -0.28 18.81
N CYS A 79 5.22 -0.58 19.81
CA CYS A 79 4.80 -0.79 21.19
C CYS A 79 3.99 0.39 21.72
N ALA A 80 2.77 0.14 22.20
CA ALA A 80 1.89 1.19 22.74
C ALA A 80 2.47 1.87 23.98
N TYR A 81 3.38 1.19 24.71
CA TYR A 81 4.04 1.73 25.90
C TYR A 81 5.31 2.53 25.56
N CYS A 82 6.26 1.93 24.84
CA CYS A 82 7.59 2.53 24.63
C CYS A 82 7.82 3.10 23.22
N GLY A 83 6.90 2.87 22.27
CA GLY A 83 7.03 3.33 20.89
C GLY A 83 8.04 2.58 20.02
N LYS A 84 8.71 1.55 20.57
CA LYS A 84 9.72 0.75 19.84
C LYS A 84 9.06 -0.13 18.78
N LEU A 85 9.68 -0.18 17.60
CA LEU A 85 9.31 -1.12 16.55
C LEU A 85 9.68 -2.55 16.95
N PHE A 86 8.79 -3.49 16.64
CA PHE A 86 9.02 -4.90 16.96
C PHE A 86 10.07 -5.54 16.05
N GLY A 87 10.16 -5.12 14.78
CA GLY A 87 11.03 -5.76 13.81
C GLY A 87 10.71 -7.25 13.70
N ASN A 88 11.68 -8.11 14.05
CA ASN A 88 11.51 -9.57 14.13
C ASN A 88 11.28 -10.08 15.56
N SER A 89 11.17 -9.21 16.56
CA SER A 89 10.89 -9.60 17.94
C SER A 89 9.40 -9.92 18.14
N PRO A 90 9.06 -10.87 19.03
CA PRO A 90 7.68 -11.12 19.38
C PRO A 90 7.05 -9.89 20.07
N PHE A 91 5.73 -9.81 19.97
CA PHE A 91 4.91 -8.82 20.66
C PHE A 91 3.72 -9.50 21.33
N PHE A 92 3.22 -8.88 22.37
CA PHE A 92 2.02 -9.32 23.09
C PHE A 92 0.87 -8.37 22.82
N LEU A 93 -0.35 -8.87 22.91
CA LEU A 93 -1.56 -8.07 22.75
C LEU A 93 -2.27 -7.96 24.08
N GLU A 94 -2.48 -6.73 24.54
CA GLU A 94 -3.27 -6.41 25.72
C GLU A 94 -4.30 -5.35 25.34
N GLU A 95 -5.59 -5.63 25.57
CA GLU A 95 -6.71 -4.79 25.16
C GLU A 95 -6.71 -4.38 23.66
N GLY A 96 -6.12 -5.21 22.81
CA GLY A 96 -5.99 -4.94 21.37
C GLY A 96 -4.83 -4.00 20.99
N LEU A 97 -3.97 -3.64 21.94
CA LEU A 97 -2.77 -2.85 21.73
C LEU A 97 -1.52 -3.74 21.78
N PRO A 98 -0.52 -3.51 20.90
CA PRO A 98 0.69 -4.31 20.86
C PRO A 98 1.76 -3.79 21.85
N TYR A 99 2.38 -4.70 22.60
CA TYR A 99 3.41 -4.42 23.59
C TYR A 99 4.65 -5.28 23.36
N CYS A 100 5.84 -4.73 23.63
CA CYS A 100 7.10 -5.47 23.53
C CYS A 100 7.36 -6.26 24.81
N GLU A 101 8.14 -7.34 24.71
CA GLU A 101 8.81 -7.92 25.87
C GLU A 101 9.83 -6.89 26.39
N ALA A 102 9.77 -6.57 27.68
CA ALA A 102 10.63 -5.58 28.31
C ALA A 102 12.11 -6.01 28.31
#